data_AF-A0A3D5YF12-F1
#
_entry.id   AF-A0A3D5YF12-F1
#
_cell.length_a   1.000
_cell.length_b   1.000
_cell.length_c   1.000
_cell.angle_alpha   90.00
_cell.angle_beta   90.00
_cell.angle_gamma   90.00
#
_symmetry.space_group_name_H-M   'P 1'
#
loop_
_entity.id
_entity.type
_entity.pdbx_description
1 polymer ?
#
loop_
_entity_poly.entity_id
_entity_poly.type
_entity_poly.pdbx_seq_one_letter_code
_entity_poly.pdbx_strand_id
1 'polypeptide(L)'
;MVSALKGGIDHQNLLKTHEWNGENPFDSERKMMSALYMRQNQQIIFTKGAIENLLPKCNQILINGKLEPLDHKEKEKILHIAGEFSAQALRVL
;
A
#
# COMPACT_ATOMS: atom_id res chain seq x y z
N MET A 1 12.48 -3.72 5.44
CA MET A 1 12.33 -5.06 6.06
C MET A 1 12.63 -5.07 7.56
N VAL A 2 13.61 -4.28 8.04
CA VAL A 2 13.98 -4.22 9.47
C VAL A 2 12.84 -3.77 10.40
N SER A 3 12.01 -2.79 10.01
CA SER A 3 10.91 -2.30 10.87
C SER A 3 9.78 -3.32 11.07
N ALA A 4 9.43 -4.08 10.03
CA ALA A 4 8.40 -5.12 10.13
C ALA A 4 8.84 -6.25 11.07
N LEU A 5 10.11 -6.66 10.97
CA LEU A 5 10.68 -7.66 11.88
C LEU A 5 10.70 -7.18 13.33
N LYS A 6 11.06 -5.92 13.57
CA LYS A 6 10.99 -5.31 14.92
C LYS A 6 9.55 -5.22 15.46
N GLY A 7 8.56 -5.14 14.58
CA GLY A 7 7.14 -5.17 14.91
C GLY A 7 6.55 -6.58 15.11
N GLY A 8 7.38 -7.62 15.16
CA GLY A 8 6.94 -9.01 15.37
C GLY A 8 6.35 -9.67 14.12
N ILE A 9 6.51 -9.07 12.94
CA ILE A 9 6.05 -9.65 11.68
C ILE A 9 7.16 -10.54 11.12
N ASP A 10 6.92 -11.85 11.13
CA ASP A 10 7.81 -12.83 10.51
C ASP A 10 7.53 -12.95 9.01
N HIS A 11 8.47 -12.45 8.21
CA HIS A 11 8.42 -12.50 6.76
C HIS A 11 8.37 -13.93 6.21
N GLN A 12 9.07 -14.89 6.84
CA GLN A 12 9.10 -16.26 6.33
C GLN A 12 7.73 -16.95 6.46
N ASN A 13 7.00 -16.67 7.53
CA ASN A 13 5.64 -17.18 7.70
C ASN A 13 4.63 -16.52 6.74
N LEU A 14 4.81 -15.24 6.40
CA LEU A 14 3.97 -14.58 5.40
C LEU A 14 4.12 -15.21 4.01
N LEU A 15 5.35 -15.53 3.60
CA LEU A 15 5.62 -16.19 2.31
C LEU A 15 5.02 -17.61 2.21
N LYS A 16 4.82 -18.29 3.34
CA LYS A 16 4.16 -19.61 3.35
C LYS A 16 2.65 -19.53 3.16
N THR A 17 2.04 -18.41 3.54
CA THR A 17 0.59 -18.22 3.49
C THR A 17 0.12 -17.45 2.25
N HIS A 18 1.03 -16.77 1.57
CA HIS A 18 0.80 -16.03 0.34
C HIS A 18 1.78 -16.55 -0.72
N GLU A 19 1.28 -17.34 -1.65
CA GLU A 19 2.06 -17.81 -2.79
C GLU A 19 2.28 -16.64 -3.76
N TRP A 20 3.52 -16.42 -4.18
CA TRP A 20 3.85 -15.35 -5.12
C TRP A 20 3.58 -15.81 -6.56
N ASN A 21 2.82 -15.02 -7.33
CA ASN A 21 2.39 -15.37 -8.68
C ASN A 21 2.91 -14.41 -9.76
N GLY A 22 3.58 -13.32 -9.37
CA GLY A 22 4.18 -12.37 -10.31
C GLY A 22 4.24 -10.96 -9.76
N GLU A 23 4.90 -10.09 -10.50
CA GLU A 23 4.95 -8.66 -10.20
C GLU A 23 4.89 -7.81 -11.47
N ASN A 24 4.33 -6.61 -11.32
CA ASN A 24 4.51 -5.52 -12.25
C ASN A 24 5.47 -4.52 -11.57
N PRO A 25 6.75 -4.50 -11.95
CA PRO A 25 7.78 -3.73 -11.27
C PRO A 25 7.48 -2.23 -11.32
N PHE A 26 8.28 -1.45 -10.59
CA PHE A 26 8.11 0.00 -10.58
C PHE A 26 8.24 0.55 -12.00
N ASP A 27 7.22 1.27 -12.43
CA ASP A 27 7.17 1.94 -13.72
C ASP A 27 7.09 3.45 -13.50
N SER A 28 7.93 4.22 -14.17
CA SER A 28 8.03 5.67 -13.98
C SER A 28 6.81 6.43 -14.52
N GLU A 29 6.10 5.89 -15.51
CA GLU A 29 4.85 6.49 -16.01
C GLU A 29 3.72 6.30 -14.99
N ARG A 30 3.59 5.08 -14.44
CA ARG A 30 2.59 4.74 -13.42
C ARG A 30 2.95 5.24 -12.03
N LYS A 31 4.24 5.47 -11.76
CA LYS A 31 4.85 5.78 -10.46
C LYS A 31 4.47 4.77 -9.36
N MET A 32 4.31 3.49 -9.72
CA MET A 32 3.85 2.43 -8.82
C MET A 32 4.45 1.07 -9.17
N MET A 33 4.50 0.18 -8.18
CA MET A 33 4.83 -1.24 -8.29
C MET A 33 3.67 -2.06 -7.72
N SER A 34 3.35 -3.19 -8.35
CA SER A 34 2.33 -4.13 -7.89
C SER A 34 2.88 -5.54 -7.82
N ALA A 35 2.52 -6.31 -6.80
CA ALA A 35 2.85 -7.73 -6.68
C ALA A 35 1.57 -8.55 -6.51
N LEU A 36 1.45 -9.62 -7.28
CA LEU A 36 0.32 -10.55 -7.27
C LEU A 36 0.66 -11.75 -6.41
N TYR A 37 -0.26 -12.05 -5.49
CA TYR A 37 -0.19 -13.23 -4.64
C TYR A 37 -1.47 -14.05 -4.72
N MET A 38 -1.33 -15.36 -4.52
CA MET A 38 -2.44 -16.27 -4.26
C MET A 38 -2.51 -16.59 -2.78
N ARG A 39 -3.70 -16.43 -2.20
CA ARG A 39 -4.01 -16.81 -0.83
C ARG A 39 -5.35 -17.50 -0.79
N GLN A 40 -5.40 -18.75 -0.33
CA GLN A 40 -6.66 -19.52 -0.20
C GLN A 40 -7.49 -19.50 -1.51
N ASN A 41 -6.85 -19.73 -2.66
CA ASN A 41 -7.42 -19.64 -4.00
C ASN A 41 -7.97 -18.26 -4.42
N GLN A 42 -7.67 -17.20 -3.67
CA GLN A 42 -8.00 -15.82 -4.05
C GLN A 42 -6.76 -15.07 -4.51
N GLN A 43 -6.92 -14.31 -5.60
CA GLN A 43 -5.90 -13.38 -6.08
C GLN A 43 -5.92 -12.10 -5.24
N ILE A 44 -4.77 -11.73 -4.71
CA ILE A 44 -4.57 -10.49 -3.96
C ILE A 44 -3.43 -9.71 -4.62
N ILE A 45 -3.70 -8.44 -4.94
CA ILE A 45 -2.69 -7.53 -5.48
C ILE A 45 -2.29 -6.54 -4.40
N PHE A 46 -1.01 -6.50 -4.06
CA PHE A 46 -0.43 -5.46 -3.23
C PHE A 46 0.23 -4.42 -4.11
N THR A 47 -0.12 -3.14 -3.96
CA THR A 47 0.44 -2.04 -4.73
C THR A 47 1.02 -0.98 -3.80
N LYS A 48 2.18 -0.44 -4.15
CA LYS A 48 2.83 0.69 -3.47
C LYS A 48 3.38 1.68 -4.49
N GLY A 49 3.43 2.97 -4.17
CA GLY A 49 3.90 3.98 -5.11
C GLY A 49 3.51 5.39 -4.71
N ALA A 50 3.54 6.33 -5.66
CA ALA A 50 3.15 7.71 -5.37
C ALA A 50 1.68 7.77 -4.93
N ILE A 51 1.42 8.44 -3.80
CA ILE A 51 0.06 8.60 -3.24
C ILE A 51 -0.90 9.21 -4.27
N GLU A 52 -0.43 10.20 -5.03
CA GLU A 52 -1.20 10.86 -6.10
C GLU A 52 -1.72 9.88 -7.16
N ASN A 53 -0.97 8.82 -7.44
CA ASN A 53 -1.32 7.79 -8.42
C ASN A 53 -2.16 6.66 -7.80
N LEU A 54 -1.95 6.37 -6.51
CA LEU A 54 -2.60 5.26 -5.80
C LEU A 54 -3.99 5.65 -5.29
N LEU A 55 -4.12 6.80 -4.64
CA LEU A 55 -5.33 7.24 -3.92
C LEU A 55 -6.59 7.36 -4.81
N PRO A 56 -6.50 7.79 -6.09
CA PRO A 56 -7.65 7.78 -6.99
C PRO A 56 -8.21 6.38 -7.25
N LYS A 57 -7.39 5.33 -7.10
CA LYS A 57 -7.76 3.92 -7.32
C LYS A 57 -8.35 3.26 -6.06
N CYS A 58 -8.33 3.95 -4.92
CA CYS A 58 -8.86 3.46 -3.65
C CYS A 58 -10.31 3.93 -3.44
N ASN A 59 -11.15 3.03 -2.93
CA ASN A 59 -12.57 3.28 -2.59
C ASN A 59 -12.88 3.04 -1.10
N GLN A 60 -11.96 2.43 -0.35
CA GLN A 60 -12.09 2.10 1.06
C GLN A 60 -10.78 2.40 1.79
N ILE A 61 -10.89 2.64 3.09
CA ILE A 61 -9.78 2.86 4.00
C ILE A 61 -9.96 1.96 5.23
N LEU A 62 -8.84 1.46 5.77
CA LEU A 62 -8.84 0.65 7.00
C LEU A 62 -8.44 1.54 8.18
N ILE A 63 -9.40 1.84 9.06
CA ILE A 63 -9.18 2.66 10.26
C ILE A 63 -9.46 1.81 11.49
N ASN A 64 -8.45 1.62 12.36
CA ASN A 64 -8.57 0.84 13.60
C ASN A 64 -9.18 -0.57 13.37
N GLY A 65 -8.81 -1.22 12.27
CA GLY A 65 -9.31 -2.55 11.90
C GLY A 65 -10.69 -2.58 11.24
N LYS A 66 -11.31 -1.42 10.98
CA LYS A 66 -12.60 -1.29 10.30
C LYS A 66 -12.43 -0.75 8.89
N LEU A 67 -13.09 -1.41 7.94
CA LEU A 67 -13.18 -0.92 6.56
C LEU A 67 -14.26 0.15 6.48
N GLU A 68 -13.86 1.35 6.09
CA GLU A 68 -14.73 2.51 5.92
C GLU A 68 -14.66 3.00 4.46
N PRO A 69 -15.75 3.57 3.91
CA PRO A 69 -15.72 4.21 2.60
C PRO A 69 -14.69 5.35 2.56
N LEU A 70 -13.90 5.41 1.49
CA LEU A 70 -12.95 6.49 1.28
C LEU A 70 -13.61 7.59 0.44
N ASP A 71 -14.17 8.59 1.13
CA ASP A 71 -14.81 9.73 0.50
C ASP A 71 -13.80 10.78 -0.02
N HIS A 72 -14.30 11.79 -0.74
CA HIS A 72 -13.45 12.85 -1.29
C HIS A 72 -12.76 13.67 -0.20
N LYS A 73 -13.41 13.88 0.94
CA LYS A 73 -12.88 14.71 2.02
C LYS A 73 -11.68 14.04 2.70
N GLU A 74 -11.77 12.73 2.94
CA GLU A 74 -10.67 11.94 3.47
C GLU A 74 -9.53 11.82 2.45
N LYS A 75 -9.82 11.72 1.14
CA LYS A 75 -8.77 11.76 0.10
C LYS A 75 -7.97 13.07 0.14
N GLU A 76 -8.65 14.21 0.20
CA GLU A 76 -7.99 15.52 0.29
C GLU A 76 -7.14 15.64 1.57
N LYS A 77 -7.66 15.15 2.69
CA LYS A 77 -6.93 15.15 3.97
C LYS A 77 -5.64 14.31 3.88
N ILE A 78 -5.70 13.13 3.25
CA ILE A 78 -4.53 12.27 3.04
C ILE A 78 -3.48 13.00 2.17
N LEU A 79 -3.91 13.65 1.09
CA LEU A 79 -3.01 14.41 0.22
C LEU A 79 -2.37 15.60 0.93
N HIS A 80 -3.14 16.30 1.77
CA HIS A 80 -2.61 17.42 2.57
C HIS A 80 -1.50 16.96 3.51
N ILE A 81 -1.75 15.90 4.30
CA ILE A 81 -0.75 15.33 5.23
C ILE A 81 0.48 14.81 4.47
N ALA A 82 0.30 14.18 3.32
CA ALA A 82 1.40 13.75 2.47
C ALA A 82 2.26 14.93 1.98
N GLY A 83 1.62 16.08 1.69
CA GLY A 83 2.30 17.33 1.36
C GLY A 83 3.10 17.89 2.54
N GLU A 84 2.55 17.89 3.75
CA GLU A 84 3.26 18.32 4.96
C GLU A 84 4.50 17.48 5.26
N PHE A 85 4.40 16.16 5.10
CA PHE A 85 5.55 15.26 5.24
C PHE A 85 6.61 15.50 4.16
N SER A 86 6.17 15.73 2.92
CA SER A 86 7.07 16.06 1.82
C SER A 86 7.80 17.39 2.06
N ALA A 87 7.12 18.39 2.64
CA ALA A 87 7.72 19.67 3.04
C ALA A 87 8.78 19.51 4.14
N GLN A 88 8.66 18.46 4.96
CA GLN A 88 9.68 18.06 5.95
C GLN A 88 10.79 17.19 5.36
N ALA A 89 10.89 17.10 4.03
CA ALA A 89 11.80 16.23 3.29
C ALA A 89 11.63 14.72 3.61
N LEU A 90 10.49 14.33 4.16
CA LEU A 90 10.15 12.92 4.36
C LEU A 90 9.63 12.33 3.06
N ARG A 91 10.14 11.14 2.72
CA ARG A 91 9.64 10.38 1.57
C ARG A 91 8.34 9.67 1.94
N VAL A 92 7.27 9.99 1.21
CA VAL A 92 5.95 9.34 1.36
C VAL A 92 5.76 8.28 0.26
N LEU A 93 5.15 7.14 0.59
CA LEU A 93 4.99 5.94 -0.25
C LEU A 93 3.56 5.40 -0.20
#